data_AF-A0A7C8UT98-F1
#
_entry.id   AF-A0A7C8UT98-F1
#
_cell.length_a   1.000
_cell.length_b   1.000
_cell.length_c   1.000
_cell.angle_alpha   90.00
_cell.angle_beta   90.00
_cell.angle_gamma   90.00
#
_symmetry.space_group_name_H-M   'P 1'
#
loop_
_entity.id
_entity.type
_entity.pdbx_description
1 polymer ?
#
loop_
_entity_poly.entity_id
_entity_poly.type
_entity_poly.pdbx_seq_one_letter_code
_entity_poly.pdbx_strand_id
1 'polypeptide(L)'
;MLFIVALFFSLLLIFIFISLRIYFILPSRPSATPQTSILQSSRIVELTPPEKSHVLMILGSGGHTAEMFSLLSSISPDIITHRTYVFSSGDIHSARSAQTFEASLAGSYTKKANEKIGFRLLEIPRARKVRQSWVTTPWSCLMCLIGCMNVLRGGDLEAMSAQMKNCWEGRRFPDVVVCNGPATAVMMVLACYIYKFFGRCSTRIIYVESFARVTTMSLSGKLLLPLADRFLVQWPQLAERYPGAEHLGFLVS
;
A
#
# COMPACT_ATOMS: atom_id res chain seq x y z
N MET A 1 20.02 -38.42 -24.16
CA MET A 1 18.82 -37.84 -24.82
C MET A 1 17.65 -37.71 -23.85
N LEU A 2 17.20 -38.80 -23.19
CA LEU A 2 16.05 -38.78 -22.27
C LEU A 2 16.16 -37.73 -21.14
N PHE A 3 17.33 -37.61 -20.50
CA PHE A 3 17.57 -36.64 -19.42
C PHE A 3 17.41 -35.18 -19.87
N ILE A 4 17.94 -34.84 -21.05
CA ILE A 4 17.84 -33.48 -21.62
C ILE A 4 16.39 -33.15 -21.95
N VAL A 5 15.66 -34.12 -22.51
CA VAL A 5 14.23 -33.98 -22.81
C VAL A 5 13.43 -33.78 -21.51
N ALA A 6 13.69 -34.57 -20.47
CA ALA A 6 13.03 -34.44 -19.18
C ALA A 6 13.31 -33.09 -18.50
N LEU A 7 14.56 -32.60 -18.56
CA LEU A 7 14.95 -31.29 -18.03
C LEU A 7 14.24 -30.14 -18.76
N PHE A 8 14.12 -30.24 -20.10
CA PHE A 8 13.41 -29.23 -20.88
C PHE A 8 11.93 -29.15 -20.48
N PHE A 9 11.25 -30.29 -20.38
CA PHE A 9 9.83 -30.32 -19.98
C PHE A 9 9.62 -29.85 -18.54
N SER A 10 10.52 -30.17 -17.60
CA SER A 10 10.40 -29.68 -16.22
C SER A 10 10.56 -28.17 -16.12
N LEU A 11 11.54 -27.59 -16.83
CA LEU A 11 11.71 -26.13 -16.90
C LEU A 11 10.50 -25.44 -17.56
N LEU A 12 9.94 -26.03 -18.62
CA LEU A 12 8.74 -25.52 -19.28
C LEU A 12 7.54 -25.52 -18.33
N LEU A 13 7.31 -26.61 -17.59
CA LEU A 13 6.23 -26.70 -16.62
C LEU A 13 6.38 -25.68 -15.48
N ILE A 14 7.61 -25.49 -14.97
CA ILE A 14 7.92 -24.47 -13.97
C ILE A 14 7.62 -23.07 -14.53
N PHE A 15 8.04 -22.80 -15.76
CA PHE A 15 7.78 -21.51 -16.41
C PHE A 15 6.28 -21.23 -16.58
N ILE A 16 5.51 -22.24 -17.02
CA ILE A 16 4.04 -22.13 -17.15
C ILE A 16 3.42 -21.89 -15.78
N PHE A 17 3.81 -22.64 -14.75
CA PHE A 17 3.29 -22.46 -13.40
C PHE A 17 3.58 -21.06 -12.86
N ILE A 18 4.81 -20.56 -13.01
CA ILE A 18 5.19 -19.20 -12.59
C ILE A 18 4.36 -18.16 -13.35
N SER A 19 4.22 -18.31 -14.66
CA SER A 19 3.48 -17.38 -15.51
C SER A 19 2.00 -17.33 -15.14
N LEU A 20 1.37 -18.50 -14.94
CA LEU A 20 -0.01 -18.60 -14.47
C LEU A 20 -0.16 -17.97 -13.08
N ARG A 21 0.79 -18.24 -12.18
CA ARG A 21 0.76 -17.67 -10.82
C ARG A 21 0.84 -16.14 -10.86
N ILE A 22 1.72 -15.57 -11.68
CA ILE A 22 1.82 -14.12 -11.90
C ILE A 22 0.51 -13.58 -12.49
N TYR A 23 -0.06 -14.25 -13.48
CA TYR A 23 -1.32 -13.84 -14.09
C TYR A 23 -2.47 -13.77 -13.06
N PHE A 24 -2.59 -14.76 -12.18
CA PHE A 24 -3.64 -14.82 -11.16
C PHE A 24 -3.49 -13.80 -10.02
N ILE A 25 -2.28 -13.33 -9.73
CA ILE A 25 -2.06 -12.33 -8.65
C ILE A 25 -2.20 -10.89 -9.15
N LEU A 26 -2.16 -10.67 -10.47
CA LEU A 26 -2.39 -9.35 -11.05
C LEU A 26 -3.86 -8.95 -10.90
N PRO A 27 -4.15 -7.66 -10.65
CA PRO A 27 -5.50 -7.21 -10.43
C PRO A 27 -6.32 -7.30 -11.72
N SER A 28 -7.44 -8.01 -11.66
CA SER A 28 -8.48 -7.95 -12.69
C SER A 28 -9.12 -6.58 -12.64
N ARG A 29 -8.78 -5.71 -13.59
CA ARG A 29 -9.39 -4.38 -13.68
C ARG A 29 -10.73 -4.46 -14.40
N PRO A 30 -11.83 -3.99 -13.79
CA PRO A 30 -13.00 -3.63 -14.58
C PRO A 30 -12.60 -2.47 -15.51
N SER A 31 -12.94 -2.58 -16.79
CA SER A 31 -12.79 -1.49 -17.75
C SER A 31 -13.51 -0.26 -17.24
N ALA A 32 -12.78 0.86 -17.15
CA ALA A 32 -13.22 2.22 -16.80
C ALA A 32 -14.70 2.33 -16.41
N THR A 33 -15.01 2.17 -15.12
CA THR A 33 -16.37 2.40 -14.64
C THR A 33 -16.68 3.90 -14.79
N PRO A 34 -17.71 4.30 -15.56
CA PRO A 34 -18.02 5.71 -15.78
C PRO A 34 -18.26 6.43 -14.44
N GLN A 35 -17.76 7.66 -14.29
CA GLN A 35 -17.87 8.50 -13.08
C GLN A 35 -19.30 8.56 -12.50
N THR A 36 -20.32 8.51 -13.35
CA THR A 36 -21.74 8.48 -12.97
C THR A 36 -22.10 7.28 -12.10
N SER A 37 -21.50 6.12 -12.36
CA SER A 37 -21.69 4.90 -11.56
C SER A 37 -20.91 4.90 -10.24
N ILE A 38 -19.79 5.61 -10.12
CA ILE A 38 -19.01 5.70 -8.88
C ILE A 38 -19.69 6.65 -7.88
N LEU A 39 -20.26 7.76 -8.36
CA LEU A 39 -21.07 8.66 -7.52
C LEU A 39 -22.45 8.07 -7.18
N GLN A 40 -22.95 7.12 -7.98
CA GLN A 40 -24.15 6.33 -7.63
C GLN A 40 -23.81 5.13 -6.72
N SER A 41 -22.66 4.47 -6.88
CA SER A 41 -22.23 3.39 -5.98
C SER A 41 -21.73 3.90 -4.63
N SER A 42 -21.28 5.16 -4.55
CA SER A 42 -20.96 5.82 -3.29
C SER A 42 -22.20 6.18 -2.48
N ARG A 43 -23.42 6.08 -3.05
CA ARG A 43 -24.64 6.35 -2.30
C ARG A 43 -25.15 5.19 -1.47
N ILE A 44 -25.09 3.93 -1.91
CA ILE A 44 -25.47 2.78 -1.06
C ILE A 44 -24.78 1.52 -1.57
N VAL A 45 -23.53 1.31 -1.19
CA VAL A 45 -23.13 -0.05 -0.82
C VAL A 45 -22.92 0.02 0.68
N GLU A 46 -23.90 -0.47 1.44
CA GLU A 46 -23.70 -0.90 2.82
C GLU A 46 -22.72 -2.08 2.76
N LEU A 47 -21.45 -1.78 2.49
CA LEU A 47 -20.37 -2.68 2.87
C LEU A 47 -20.41 -2.64 4.38
N THR A 48 -20.98 -3.68 4.99
CA THR A 48 -20.72 -3.96 6.40
C THR A 48 -19.21 -3.90 6.55
N PRO A 49 -18.66 -2.88 7.24
CA PRO A 49 -17.23 -2.77 7.38
C PRO A 49 -16.78 -4.08 8.04
N PRO A 50 -15.73 -4.75 7.53
CA PRO A 50 -15.23 -5.94 8.17
C PRO A 50 -14.98 -5.60 9.64
N GLU A 51 -15.44 -6.48 10.54
CA GLU A 51 -15.49 -6.27 11.99
C GLU A 51 -14.14 -5.76 12.55
N LYS A 52 -13.04 -6.11 11.88
CA LYS A 52 -11.70 -5.55 12.09
C LYS A 52 -11.00 -5.36 10.74
N SER A 53 -10.49 -4.18 10.43
CA SER A 53 -9.76 -3.88 9.19
C SER A 53 -8.35 -3.34 9.48
N HIS A 54 -7.36 -3.81 8.73
CA HIS A 54 -5.97 -3.39 8.86
C HIS A 54 -5.49 -2.67 7.60
N VAL A 55 -5.16 -1.39 7.77
CA VAL A 55 -4.62 -0.53 6.72
C VAL A 55 -3.14 -0.24 6.98
N LEU A 56 -2.29 -0.48 5.98
CA LEU A 56 -0.90 -0.05 5.97
C LEU A 56 -0.75 1.16 5.06
N MET A 57 -0.07 2.18 5.56
CA MET A 57 0.15 3.43 4.86
C MET A 57 1.62 3.75 4.75
N ILE A 58 2.01 4.14 3.54
CA ILE A 58 3.38 4.54 3.26
C ILE A 58 3.42 6.06 3.29
N LEU A 59 4.11 6.59 4.28
CA LEU A 59 4.37 8.01 4.41
C LEU A 59 5.59 8.36 3.54
N GLY A 60 5.35 9.20 2.53
CA GLY A 60 6.42 9.94 1.87
C GLY A 60 7.00 11.01 2.81
N SER A 61 7.90 11.85 2.31
CA SER A 61 8.42 13.00 3.07
C SER A 61 7.82 14.31 2.58
N GLY A 62 7.42 15.20 3.49
CA GLY A 62 6.92 16.54 3.17
C GLY A 62 5.49 16.51 2.62
N GLY A 63 5.30 17.03 1.40
CA GLY A 63 3.96 17.15 0.79
C GLY A 63 3.20 15.83 0.69
N HIS A 64 3.86 14.72 0.34
CA HIS A 64 3.21 13.40 0.29
C HIS A 64 2.68 12.96 1.66
N THR A 65 3.39 13.26 2.75
CA THR A 65 2.91 12.98 4.11
C THR A 65 1.60 13.71 4.38
N ALA A 66 1.54 15.00 4.05
CA ALA A 66 0.36 15.82 4.25
C ALA A 66 -0.84 15.35 3.41
N GLU A 67 -0.60 14.99 2.15
CA GLU A 67 -1.63 14.40 1.27
C GLU A 67 -2.22 13.13 1.89
N MET A 68 -1.38 12.25 2.46
CA MET A 68 -1.85 11.00 3.08
C MET A 68 -2.70 11.26 4.33
N PHE A 69 -2.31 12.21 5.18
CA PHE A 69 -3.09 12.55 6.37
C PHE A 69 -4.40 13.30 6.05
N SER A 70 -4.43 14.11 4.99
CA SER A 70 -5.68 14.73 4.50
C SER A 70 -6.64 13.67 3.95
N LEU A 71 -6.13 12.66 3.23
CA LEU A 71 -6.93 11.51 2.81
C LEU A 71 -7.49 10.75 4.04
N LEU A 72 -6.68 10.56 5.07
CA LEU A 72 -7.11 9.84 6.28
C LEU A 72 -8.13 10.59 7.12
N SER A 73 -8.02 11.92 7.23
CA SER A 73 -8.97 12.71 8.02
C SER A 73 -10.38 12.65 7.44
N SER A 74 -10.52 12.37 6.13
CA SER A 74 -11.80 12.18 5.46
C SER A 74 -12.45 10.81 5.73
N ILE A 75 -11.69 9.82 6.21
CA ILE A 75 -12.18 8.46 6.47
C ILE A 75 -12.58 8.36 7.94
N SER A 76 -13.81 7.93 8.23
CA SER A 76 -14.25 7.71 9.60
C SER A 76 -13.37 6.63 10.28
N PRO A 77 -12.70 6.95 11.40
CA PRO A 77 -11.84 5.96 12.06
C PRO A 77 -12.55 4.71 12.57
N ASP A 78 -13.90 4.69 12.61
CA ASP A 78 -14.74 3.52 12.97
C ASP A 78 -14.60 2.38 11.96
N ILE A 79 -14.24 2.71 10.72
CA ILE A 79 -14.03 1.74 9.64
C ILE A 79 -12.67 1.05 9.79
N ILE A 80 -11.67 1.74 10.36
CA ILE A 80 -10.28 1.30 10.40
C ILE A 80 -9.86 0.96 11.82
N THR A 81 -9.77 -0.35 12.12
CA THR A 81 -9.43 -0.80 13.48
C THR A 81 -7.94 -0.92 13.74
N HIS A 82 -7.12 -1.16 12.71
CA HIS A 82 -5.68 -1.31 12.83
C HIS A 82 -4.96 -0.47 11.77
N ARG A 83 -3.98 0.33 12.21
CA ARG A 83 -3.24 1.24 11.33
C ARG A 83 -1.73 1.00 11.46
N THR A 84 -1.07 0.81 10.33
CA THR A 84 0.39 0.70 10.27
C THR A 84 0.93 1.83 9.41
N TYR A 85 1.73 2.72 10.01
CA TYR A 85 2.42 3.80 9.32
C TYR A 85 3.85 3.40 9.05
N VAL A 86 4.24 3.37 7.79
CA VAL A 86 5.59 3.07 7.34
C VAL A 86 6.21 4.36 6.81
N PHE A 87 7.35 4.77 7.36
CA PHE A 87 8.06 5.97 6.95
C PHE A 87 9.51 5.66 6.61
N SER A 88 10.12 6.51 5.79
CA SER A 88 11.51 6.31 5.36
C SER A 88 12.52 6.79 6.40
N SER A 89 13.68 6.15 6.43
CA SER A 89 14.74 6.46 7.39
C SER A 89 15.20 7.92 7.33
N GLY A 90 15.26 8.56 8.49
CA GLY A 90 15.60 9.99 8.61
C GLY A 90 14.43 10.96 8.39
N ASP A 91 13.20 10.47 8.25
CA ASP A 91 11.99 11.29 8.15
C ASP A 91 11.23 11.36 9.49
N ILE A 92 11.83 12.09 10.44
CA ILE A 92 11.28 12.28 11.80
C ILE A 92 9.96 13.06 11.74
N HIS A 93 9.78 13.92 10.73
CA HIS A 93 8.57 14.72 10.59
C HIS A 93 7.36 13.84 10.31
N SER A 94 7.48 12.89 9.37
CA SER A 94 6.40 11.93 9.08
C SER A 94 6.02 11.08 10.28
N ALA A 95 7.02 10.65 11.07
CA ALA A 95 6.78 9.92 12.32
C ALA A 95 6.01 10.75 13.36
N ARG A 96 6.38 12.02 13.54
CA ARG A 96 5.69 12.94 14.46
C ARG A 96 4.27 13.24 13.99
N SER A 97 4.07 13.47 12.70
CA SER A 97 2.74 13.71 12.13
C SER A 97 1.80 12.53 12.36
N ALA A 98 2.30 11.29 12.23
CA ALA A 98 1.52 10.09 12.56
C ALA A 98 1.11 10.04 14.04
N GLN A 99 2.04 10.36 14.95
CA GLN A 99 1.74 10.40 16.39
C GLN A 99 0.72 11.49 16.73
N THR A 100 0.86 12.69 16.15
CA THR A 100 -0.09 13.79 16.35
C THR A 100 -1.47 13.45 15.82
N PHE A 101 -1.55 12.79 14.66
CA PHE A 101 -2.81 12.32 14.08
C PHE A 101 -3.48 11.29 15.01
N GLU A 102 -2.75 10.25 15.46
CA GLU A 102 -3.33 9.27 16.38
C GLU A 102 -3.73 9.88 17.73
N ALA A 103 -2.99 10.88 18.22
CA ALA A 103 -3.36 11.62 19.42
C ALA A 103 -4.65 12.45 19.24
N SER A 104 -4.88 13.04 18.06
CA SER A 104 -6.13 13.76 17.79
C SER A 104 -7.32 12.81 17.66
N LEU A 105 -7.08 11.59 17.15
CA LEU A 105 -8.10 10.53 17.09
C LEU A 105 -8.45 9.99 18.48
N ALA A 106 -7.48 9.84 19.38
CA ALA A 106 -7.70 9.31 20.73
C ALA A 106 -8.74 10.10 21.56
N GLY A 107 -8.89 11.40 21.29
CA GLY A 107 -9.92 12.25 21.93
C GLY A 107 -11.34 12.05 21.38
N SER A 108 -11.48 11.49 20.18
CA SER A 108 -12.77 11.33 19.47
C SER A 108 -13.27 9.87 19.42
N TYR A 109 -12.43 8.89 19.79
CA TYR A 109 -12.64 7.48 19.48
C TYR A 109 -12.59 6.58 20.73
N THR A 110 -13.73 6.47 21.41
CA THR A 110 -14.05 5.35 22.29
C THR A 110 -15.44 4.83 21.91
N LYS A 111 -15.55 3.94 20.92
CA LYS A 111 -16.83 3.25 20.66
C LYS A 111 -16.90 1.90 21.39
N LYS A 112 -17.92 1.82 22.26
CA LYS A 112 -18.71 0.66 22.73
C LYS A 112 -18.05 -0.61 23.30
N ALA A 113 -16.76 -0.91 23.08
CA ALA A 113 -16.21 -2.24 23.40
C ALA A 113 -14.86 -2.25 24.15
N ASN A 114 -14.33 -1.12 24.61
CA ASN A 114 -13.10 -1.08 25.42
C ASN A 114 -11.86 -1.76 24.77
N GLU A 115 -11.88 -2.06 23.47
CA GLU A 115 -10.73 -2.58 22.73
C GLU A 115 -9.78 -1.41 22.41
N LYS A 116 -8.53 -1.51 22.88
CA LYS A 116 -7.46 -0.58 22.50
C LYS A 116 -7.13 -0.77 21.02
N ILE A 117 -7.47 0.21 20.20
CA ILE A 117 -7.02 0.33 18.81
C ILE A 117 -5.50 0.53 18.83
N GLY A 118 -4.76 -0.43 18.26
CA GLY A 118 -3.31 -0.34 18.12
C GLY A 118 -2.93 0.35 16.81
N PHE A 119 -2.01 1.31 16.87
CA PHE A 119 -1.29 1.78 15.70
C PHE A 119 0.18 1.33 15.75
N ARG A 120 0.78 1.11 14.58
CA ARG A 120 2.21 0.79 14.45
C ARG A 120 2.90 1.90 13.68
N LEU A 121 4.12 2.21 14.11
CA LEU A 121 4.97 3.19 13.46
C LEU A 121 6.30 2.52 13.15
N LEU A 122 6.57 2.29 11.87
CA LEU A 122 7.69 1.46 11.41
C LEU A 122 8.60 2.25 10.47
N GLU A 123 9.88 2.26 10.77
CA GLU A 123 10.92 2.88 9.96
C GLU A 123 11.50 1.86 8.97
N ILE A 124 11.64 2.26 7.70
CA ILE A 124 12.30 1.46 6.68
C ILE A 124 13.40 2.26 5.98
N PRO A 125 14.48 1.61 5.50
CA PRO A 125 15.52 2.32 4.77
C PRO A 125 14.96 2.92 3.49
N ARG A 126 15.40 4.13 3.16
CA ARG A 126 14.94 4.86 1.96
C ARG A 126 15.39 4.15 0.68
N ALA A 127 14.47 3.90 -0.25
CA ALA A 127 14.78 3.23 -1.53
C ALA A 127 15.85 3.97 -2.34
N ARG A 128 15.85 5.30 -2.32
CA ARG A 128 16.86 6.13 -2.97
C ARG A 128 17.06 7.43 -2.19
N LYS A 129 18.32 7.82 -1.97
CA LYS A 129 18.68 9.11 -1.37
C LYS A 129 18.72 10.21 -2.44
N VAL A 130 18.47 11.45 -2.03
CA VAL A 130 18.58 12.62 -2.91
C VAL A 130 20.03 12.73 -3.40
N ARG A 131 20.23 12.98 -4.71
CA ARG A 131 21.55 12.99 -5.39
C ARG A 131 22.32 11.66 -5.39
N GLN A 132 21.68 10.54 -5.06
CA GLN A 132 22.32 9.23 -5.18
C GLN A 132 22.52 8.86 -6.66
N SER A 133 23.70 8.31 -6.96
CA SER A 133 24.03 7.74 -8.26
C SER A 133 23.08 6.61 -8.64
N TRP A 134 22.78 6.50 -9.93
CA TRP A 134 21.95 5.42 -10.47
C TRP A 134 22.57 4.03 -10.27
N VAL A 135 23.90 3.94 -10.14
CA VAL A 135 24.61 2.66 -9.95
C VAL A 135 24.43 2.10 -8.54
N THR A 136 24.37 2.96 -7.52
CA THR A 136 24.17 2.52 -6.12
C THR A 136 22.70 2.41 -5.74
N THR A 137 21.80 2.90 -6.60
CA THR A 137 20.35 2.89 -6.37
C THR A 137 19.77 1.46 -6.27
N PRO A 138 20.15 0.47 -7.09
CA PRO A 138 19.68 -0.90 -6.95
C PRO A 138 19.94 -1.49 -5.56
N TRP A 139 21.10 -1.20 -4.97
CA TRP A 139 21.44 -1.69 -3.63
C TRP A 139 20.55 -1.09 -2.54
N SER A 140 20.31 0.23 -2.57
CA SER A 140 19.40 0.88 -1.62
C SER A 140 17.95 0.45 -1.83
N CYS A 141 17.52 0.21 -3.07
CA CYS A 141 16.22 -0.36 -3.39
C CYS A 141 16.07 -1.78 -2.81
N LEU A 142 17.09 -2.63 -2.93
CA LEU A 142 17.07 -3.98 -2.36
C LEU A 142 16.95 -3.94 -0.82
N MET A 143 17.72 -3.07 -0.16
CA MET A 143 17.62 -2.89 1.29
C MET A 143 16.22 -2.40 1.72
N CYS A 144 15.64 -1.48 0.95
CA CYS A 144 14.28 -1.02 1.15
C CYS A 144 13.26 -2.16 0.97
N LEU A 145 13.43 -2.99 -0.06
CA LEU A 145 12.58 -4.16 -0.31
C LEU A 145 12.64 -5.16 0.85
N ILE A 146 13.83 -5.47 1.37
CA ILE A 146 14.01 -6.34 2.53
C ILE A 146 13.32 -5.75 3.77
N GLY A 147 13.47 -4.43 4.01
CA GLY A 147 12.75 -3.72 5.06
C GLY A 147 11.23 -3.84 4.92
N CYS A 148 10.70 -3.65 3.70
CA CYS A 148 9.27 -3.82 3.41
C CYS A 148 8.80 -5.26 3.67
N MET A 149 9.61 -6.26 3.29
CA MET A 149 9.28 -7.66 3.57
C MET A 149 9.23 -7.96 5.07
N ASN A 150 10.17 -7.44 5.85
CA ASN A 150 10.18 -7.61 7.30
C ASN A 150 8.95 -6.96 7.97
N VAL A 151 8.52 -5.79 7.49
CA VAL A 151 7.28 -5.12 7.93
C VAL A 151 6.05 -5.98 7.64
N LEU A 152 5.94 -6.52 6.41
CA LEU A 152 4.80 -7.36 6.03
C LEU A 152 4.77 -8.69 6.77
N ARG A 153 5.94 -9.28 7.08
CA ARG A 153 6.04 -10.48 7.90
C ARG A 153 5.62 -10.25 9.35
N GLY A 154 5.63 -8.99 9.80
CA GLY A 154 5.37 -8.64 11.19
C GLY A 154 6.58 -8.89 12.10
N GLY A 155 7.81 -8.72 11.60
CA GLY A 155 9.03 -8.88 12.43
C GLY A 155 9.06 -7.93 13.64
N ASP A 156 8.38 -6.79 13.54
CA ASP A 156 8.15 -5.85 14.65
C ASP A 156 7.26 -6.46 15.74
N LEU A 157 6.27 -7.28 15.37
CA LEU A 157 5.34 -7.91 16.31
C LEU A 157 6.06 -8.88 17.24
N GLU A 158 7.14 -9.52 16.80
CA GLU A 158 7.94 -10.43 17.63
C GLU A 158 8.57 -9.71 18.83
N ALA A 159 8.98 -8.45 18.63
CA ALA A 159 9.56 -7.58 19.65
C ALA A 159 8.52 -6.89 20.56
N MET A 160 7.22 -6.97 20.25
CA MET A 160 6.17 -6.33 21.04
C MET A 160 5.80 -7.11 22.32
N SER A 161 5.25 -6.37 23.30
CA SER A 161 4.67 -6.94 24.53
C SER A 161 3.54 -7.93 24.22
N ALA A 162 3.37 -8.94 25.08
CA ALA A 162 2.34 -9.98 24.94
C ALA A 162 0.92 -9.40 24.82
N GLN A 163 0.62 -8.32 25.55
CA GLN A 163 -0.69 -7.66 25.47
C GLN A 163 -0.94 -7.05 24.08
N MET A 164 0.08 -6.44 23.47
CA MET A 164 -0.03 -5.89 22.12
C MET A 164 -0.09 -7.02 21.08
N LYS A 165 0.65 -8.12 21.26
CA LYS A 165 0.57 -9.29 20.36
C LYS A 165 -0.85 -9.83 20.23
N ASN A 166 -1.61 -9.89 21.33
CA ASN A 166 -3.00 -10.33 21.31
C ASN A 166 -3.91 -9.36 20.53
N CYS A 167 -3.65 -8.06 20.57
CA CYS A 167 -4.40 -7.08 19.77
C CYS A 167 -4.23 -7.29 18.26
N TRP A 168 -3.07 -7.80 17.83
CA TRP A 168 -2.73 -8.02 16.42
C TRP A 168 -2.91 -9.48 15.95
N GLU A 169 -3.47 -10.34 16.79
CA GLU A 169 -3.69 -11.74 16.46
C GLU A 169 -4.61 -11.89 15.24
N GLY A 170 -4.21 -12.70 14.26
CA GLY A 170 -4.92 -12.83 12.98
C GLY A 170 -4.79 -11.65 12.00
N ARG A 171 -4.06 -10.58 12.35
CA ARG A 171 -3.92 -9.35 11.53
C ARG A 171 -2.47 -9.00 11.16
N ARG A 172 -1.61 -10.02 11.04
CA ARG A 172 -0.19 -9.85 10.69
C ARG A 172 0.01 -9.14 9.34
N PHE A 173 -0.78 -9.53 8.34
CA PHE A 173 -0.76 -8.89 7.02
C PHE A 173 -1.80 -7.77 6.92
N PRO A 174 -1.51 -6.68 6.21
CA PRO A 174 -2.49 -5.65 5.91
C PRO A 174 -3.53 -6.15 4.91
N ASP A 175 -4.79 -5.79 5.15
CA ASP A 175 -5.89 -6.02 4.20
C ASP A 175 -5.75 -5.06 3.01
N VAL A 176 -5.34 -3.82 3.29
CA VAL A 176 -5.14 -2.77 2.29
C VAL A 176 -3.83 -2.04 2.53
N VAL A 177 -3.07 -1.82 1.45
CA VAL A 177 -1.92 -0.92 1.41
C VAL A 177 -2.32 0.32 0.63
N VAL A 178 -2.26 1.48 1.28
CA VAL A 178 -2.46 2.79 0.66
C VAL A 178 -1.11 3.47 0.55
N CYS A 179 -0.76 3.91 -0.65
CA CYS A 179 0.52 4.53 -0.88
C CYS A 179 0.43 5.69 -1.85
N ASN A 180 1.17 6.74 -1.53
CA ASN A 180 1.46 7.85 -2.42
C ASN A 180 2.98 8.06 -2.51
N GLY A 181 3.43 8.65 -3.62
CA GLY A 181 4.80 9.14 -3.72
C GLY A 181 5.84 8.13 -4.22
N PRO A 182 7.12 8.26 -3.78
CA PRO A 182 8.31 7.86 -4.53
C PRO A 182 8.68 6.38 -4.39
N ALA A 183 9.89 5.99 -4.84
CA ALA A 183 10.37 4.62 -5.00
C ALA A 183 10.11 3.65 -3.81
N THR A 184 10.02 4.14 -2.57
CA THR A 184 9.63 3.33 -1.41
C THR A 184 8.26 2.66 -1.58
N ALA A 185 7.28 3.37 -2.14
CA ALA A 185 5.96 2.80 -2.44
C ALA A 185 6.06 1.64 -3.43
N VAL A 186 6.92 1.79 -4.45
CA VAL A 186 7.18 0.74 -5.43
C VAL A 186 7.77 -0.50 -4.77
N MET A 187 8.71 -0.33 -3.83
CA MET A 187 9.31 -1.46 -3.11
C MET A 187 8.31 -2.18 -2.20
N MET A 188 7.43 -1.45 -1.51
CA MET A 188 6.39 -2.06 -0.66
C MET A 188 5.37 -2.85 -1.49
N VAL A 189 4.93 -2.30 -2.62
CA VAL A 189 4.04 -3.02 -3.54
C VAL A 189 4.73 -4.27 -4.08
N LEU A 190 5.99 -4.17 -4.49
CA LEU A 190 6.76 -5.34 -4.92
C LEU A 190 6.85 -6.40 -3.82
N ALA A 191 7.09 -6.01 -2.56
CA ALA A 191 7.07 -6.92 -1.43
C ALA A 191 5.69 -7.60 -1.26
N CYS A 192 4.59 -6.86 -1.40
CA CYS A 192 3.24 -7.43 -1.38
C CYS A 192 3.07 -8.48 -2.49
N TYR A 193 3.53 -8.21 -3.71
CA TYR A 193 3.45 -9.17 -4.82
C TYR A 193 4.30 -10.43 -4.59
N ILE A 194 5.47 -10.30 -3.95
CA ILE A 194 6.27 -11.45 -3.54
C ILE A 194 5.45 -12.33 -2.57
N TYR A 195 4.81 -11.75 -1.56
CA TYR A 195 3.96 -12.53 -0.64
C TYR A 195 2.70 -13.09 -1.31
N LYS A 196 2.05 -12.35 -2.22
CA LYS A 196 0.93 -12.84 -3.04
C LYS A 196 1.36 -14.03 -3.89
N PHE A 197 2.54 -13.97 -4.51
CA PHE A 197 3.09 -15.06 -5.31
C PHE A 197 3.20 -16.36 -4.50
N PHE A 198 3.66 -16.29 -3.24
CA PHE A 198 3.71 -17.44 -2.33
C PHE A 198 2.38 -17.76 -1.61
N GLY A 199 1.29 -17.06 -1.92
CA GLY A 199 -0.03 -17.31 -1.34
C GLY A 199 -0.14 -16.91 0.14
N ARG A 200 0.73 -16.01 0.61
CA ARG A 200 0.81 -15.60 2.02
C ARG A 200 -0.03 -14.37 2.36
N CYS A 201 -0.41 -13.58 1.36
CA CYS A 201 -1.31 -12.44 1.58
C CYS A 201 -2.25 -12.23 0.38
N SER A 202 -3.38 -11.58 0.65
CA SER A 202 -4.39 -11.12 -0.33
C SER A 202 -4.54 -9.59 -0.32
N THR A 203 -3.51 -8.88 0.15
CA THR A 203 -3.49 -7.44 0.36
C THR A 203 -3.91 -6.66 -0.89
N ARG A 204 -4.91 -5.79 -0.76
CA ARG A 204 -5.34 -4.88 -1.83
C ARG A 204 -4.45 -3.64 -1.85
N ILE A 205 -4.13 -3.15 -3.03
CA ILE A 205 -3.21 -2.03 -3.22
C ILE A 205 -3.99 -0.84 -3.80
N ILE A 206 -3.99 0.26 -3.07
CA ILE A 206 -4.52 1.54 -3.53
C ILE A 206 -3.33 2.49 -3.70
N TYR A 207 -3.10 2.91 -4.94
CA TYR A 207 -2.12 3.95 -5.24
C TYR A 207 -2.83 5.27 -5.45
N VAL A 208 -2.35 6.32 -4.79
CA VAL A 208 -2.84 7.69 -4.96
C VAL A 208 -1.71 8.52 -5.57
N GLU A 209 -1.92 8.99 -6.79
CA GLU A 209 -0.97 9.91 -7.42
C GLU A 209 -1.02 11.27 -6.72
N SER A 210 0.16 11.89 -6.60
CA SER A 210 0.31 13.13 -5.85
C SER A 210 -0.42 14.29 -6.54
N PHE A 211 -0.95 15.20 -5.72
CA PHE A 211 -1.65 16.40 -6.19
C PHE A 211 -0.78 17.25 -7.11
N ALA A 212 0.54 17.28 -6.88
CA ALA A 212 1.50 18.02 -7.69
C ALA A 212 1.62 17.51 -9.14
N ARG A 213 1.06 16.34 -9.48
CA ARG A 213 1.07 15.78 -10.82
C ARG A 213 -0.20 16.15 -11.56
N VAL A 214 -0.13 17.24 -12.31
CA VAL A 214 -1.28 17.77 -13.08
C VAL A 214 -1.36 17.15 -14.48
N THR A 215 -0.23 17.15 -15.21
CA THR A 215 -0.22 16.85 -16.67
C THR A 215 0.36 15.48 -17.02
N THR A 216 1.26 14.97 -16.19
CA THR A 216 1.98 13.71 -16.42
C THR A 216 2.10 12.91 -15.14
N MET A 217 1.95 11.59 -15.27
CA MET A 217 2.08 10.64 -14.17
C MET A 217 3.55 10.51 -13.73
N SER A 218 3.75 10.31 -12.43
CA SER A 218 5.08 10.05 -11.88
C SER A 218 5.65 8.73 -12.41
N LEU A 219 6.98 8.56 -12.34
CA LEU A 219 7.60 7.27 -12.71
C LEU A 219 7.07 6.13 -11.82
N SER A 220 6.94 6.39 -10.52
CA SER A 220 6.34 5.45 -9.56
C SER A 220 4.90 5.12 -9.93
N GLY A 221 4.09 6.12 -10.27
CA GLY A 221 2.72 5.93 -10.75
C GLY A 221 2.67 5.06 -12.00
N LYS A 222 3.53 5.31 -13.00
CA LYS A 222 3.59 4.50 -14.22
C LYS A 222 3.93 3.03 -13.94
N LEU A 223 4.87 2.78 -13.02
CA LEU A 223 5.28 1.43 -12.62
C LEU A 223 4.18 0.72 -11.82
N LEU A 224 3.49 1.46 -10.96
CA LEU A 224 2.49 0.92 -10.05
C LEU A 224 1.10 0.83 -10.67
N LEU A 225 0.83 1.55 -11.74
CA LEU A 225 -0.42 1.48 -12.47
C LEU A 225 -0.82 0.01 -12.68
N PRO A 226 -0.09 -0.84 -13.44
CA PRO A 226 -0.49 -2.23 -13.68
C PRO A 226 -0.60 -3.12 -12.42
N LEU A 227 -0.04 -2.67 -11.30
CA LEU A 227 0.07 -3.44 -10.07
C LEU A 227 -0.94 -3.02 -8.99
N ALA A 228 -1.51 -1.83 -9.08
CA ALA A 228 -2.49 -1.34 -8.12
C ALA A 228 -3.89 -1.90 -8.43
N ASP A 229 -4.59 -2.35 -7.39
CA ASP A 229 -5.99 -2.78 -7.49
C ASP A 229 -6.90 -1.58 -7.78
N ARG A 230 -6.59 -0.42 -7.18
CA ARG A 230 -7.17 0.88 -7.56
C ARG A 230 -6.08 1.94 -7.70
N PHE A 231 -6.19 2.73 -8.75
CA PHE A 231 -5.25 3.80 -9.05
C PHE A 231 -6.00 5.12 -9.09
N LEU A 232 -5.79 5.96 -8.09
CA LEU A 232 -6.53 7.21 -7.91
C LEU A 232 -5.69 8.40 -8.39
N VAL A 233 -6.32 9.27 -9.18
CA VAL A 233 -5.74 10.53 -9.64
C VAL A 233 -6.65 11.69 -9.24
N GLN A 234 -6.03 12.86 -9.01
CA GLN A 234 -6.75 14.05 -8.56
C GLN A 234 -7.11 15.01 -9.70
N TRP A 235 -6.57 14.76 -10.90
CA TRP A 235 -6.78 15.59 -12.09
C TRP A 235 -7.50 14.77 -13.17
N PRO A 236 -8.60 15.28 -13.75
CA PRO A 236 -9.37 14.55 -14.76
C PRO A 236 -8.56 14.25 -16.01
N GLN A 237 -7.66 15.17 -16.41
CA GLN A 237 -6.80 15.00 -17.58
C GLN A 237 -5.87 13.77 -17.47
N LEU A 238 -5.49 13.38 -16.24
CA LEU A 238 -4.71 12.15 -16.03
C LEU A 238 -5.57 10.90 -16.19
N ALA A 239 -6.82 10.91 -15.75
CA ALA A 239 -7.71 9.77 -15.91
C ALA A 239 -8.04 9.51 -17.39
N GLU A 240 -8.22 10.58 -18.17
CA GLU A 240 -8.42 10.49 -19.63
C GLU A 240 -7.18 9.93 -20.34
N ARG A 241 -5.98 10.35 -19.91
CA ARG A 241 -4.72 9.97 -20.54
C ARG A 241 -4.25 8.55 -20.19
N TYR A 242 -4.58 8.05 -19.00
CA TYR A 242 -4.06 6.80 -18.47
C TYR A 242 -5.19 5.80 -18.17
N PRO A 243 -5.45 4.84 -19.07
CA PRO A 243 -6.46 3.82 -18.86
C PRO A 243 -6.27 3.05 -17.55
N GLY A 244 -7.32 3.01 -16.73
CA GLY A 244 -7.33 2.39 -15.40
C GLY A 244 -6.95 3.31 -14.24
N ALA A 245 -6.70 4.60 -14.51
CA ALA A 245 -6.70 5.62 -13.48
C ALA A 245 -8.13 6.15 -13.24
N GLU A 246 -8.48 6.35 -11.98
CA GLU A 246 -9.80 6.78 -11.55
C GLU A 246 -9.73 8.19 -10.94
N HIS A 247 -10.53 9.11 -11.45
CA HIS A 247 -10.62 10.47 -10.93
C HIS A 247 -11.76 10.60 -9.92
N LEU A 248 -11.41 10.81 -8.64
CA LEU A 248 -12.35 10.96 -7.52
C LEU A 248 -12.48 12.41 -7.01
N GLY A 249 -11.86 13.38 -7.69
CA GLY A 249 -11.77 14.77 -7.23
C GLY A 249 -10.56 15.02 -6.33
N PHE A 250 -10.59 16.16 -5.63
CA PHE A 250 -9.51 16.56 -4.73
C PHE A 250 -9.56 15.75 -3.44
N LEU A 251 -8.51 14.95 -3.22
CA LEU A 251 -8.34 14.12 -2.02
C LEU A 251 -7.54 14.87 -0.94
N VAL A 252 -7.11 16.09 -1.24
CA VAL A 252 -6.37 16.99 -0.36
C VAL A 252 -7.25 18.22 -0.14
N SER A 253 -7.87 18.31 1.03
CA SER A 253 -8.73 19.42 1.45
C SER A 253 -8.41 19.84 2.87
#